data_AF-A0A3C1H6F9-F1
#
_entry.id   AF-A0A3C1H6F9-F1
#
_cell.length_a   1.000
_cell.length_b   1.000
_cell.length_c   1.000
_cell.angle_alpha   90.00
_cell.angle_beta   90.00
_cell.angle_gamma   90.00
#
_symmetry.space_group_name_H-M   'P 1'
#
loop_
_entity.id
_entity.type
_entity.pdbx_description
1 polymer ?
#
loop_
_entity_poly.entity_id
_entity_poly.type
_entity_poly.pdbx_seq_one_letter_code
_entity_poly.pdbx_strand_id
1 'polypeptide(L)'
;MNTVSFKPQSDRQLEAFLVEAITPLRGTPLVRITLDAIQSVDCSGFAPSATRSRSQWEANPRTLLTVLTYCYSLGLYNPEDIEDAIQEDPSVAYLSARTFPEAIELRRFRREHRGLVREALVRVLERVLVTAALGVDPTLIPPTEWAATLSRADLAPDTVIRLGRIAEERILLALLWDGPAMHD
;
A
#
# COMPACT_ATOMS: atom_id res chain seq x y z
N MET A 1 11.54 29.33 1.41
CA MET A 1 11.24 27.90 1.18
C MET A 1 9.92 27.85 0.42
N ASN A 2 9.92 27.23 -0.77
CA ASN A 2 8.75 27.23 -1.65
C ASN A 2 7.79 26.10 -1.25
N THR A 3 6.59 26.47 -0.84
CA THR A 3 5.46 25.53 -0.68
C THR A 3 4.96 25.18 -2.08
N VAL A 4 4.85 23.89 -2.40
CA VAL A 4 4.24 23.41 -3.65
C VAL A 4 2.80 23.02 -3.34
N SER A 5 1.83 23.76 -3.86
CA SER A 5 0.40 23.42 -3.69
C SER A 5 -0.04 22.53 -4.85
N PHE A 6 -0.32 21.25 -4.58
CA PHE A 6 -0.88 20.32 -5.56
C PHE A 6 -2.39 20.18 -5.35
N LYS A 7 -3.19 20.51 -6.37
CA LYS A 7 -4.67 20.46 -6.33
C LYS A 7 -5.21 19.72 -7.56
N PRO A 8 -5.49 18.41 -7.48
CA PRO A 8 -6.11 17.68 -8.58
C PRO A 8 -7.56 18.16 -8.77
N GLN A 9 -8.02 18.30 -10.01
CA GLN A 9 -9.40 18.73 -10.30
C GLN A 9 -10.39 17.55 -10.35
N SER A 10 -9.89 16.31 -10.45
CA SER A 10 -10.70 15.08 -10.45
C SER A 10 -9.92 13.87 -9.92
N ASP A 11 -10.64 12.79 -9.58
CA ASP A 11 -10.04 11.52 -9.12
C ASP A 11 -9.15 10.91 -10.22
N ARG A 12 -9.60 10.95 -11.48
CA ARG A 12 -8.84 10.46 -12.63
C ARG A 12 -7.53 11.22 -12.86
N GLN A 13 -7.53 12.54 -12.67
CA GLN A 13 -6.29 13.32 -12.78
C GLN A 13 -5.31 12.98 -11.66
N LEU A 14 -5.80 12.80 -10.42
CA LEU A 14 -4.95 12.38 -9.31
C LEU A 14 -4.40 10.97 -9.54
N GLU A 15 -5.22 10.05 -10.03
CA GLU A 15 -4.80 8.69 -10.34
C GLU A 15 -3.74 8.66 -11.45
N ALA A 16 -3.95 9.37 -12.55
CA ALA A 16 -2.97 9.48 -13.63
C ALA A 16 -1.63 10.03 -13.11
N PHE A 17 -1.67 11.09 -12.30
CA PHE A 17 -0.48 11.63 -11.65
C PHE A 17 0.21 10.60 -10.75
N LEU A 18 -0.55 9.83 -9.95
CA LEU A 18 0.02 8.79 -9.09
C LEU A 18 0.68 7.68 -9.91
N VAL A 19 0.08 7.26 -11.03
CA VAL A 19 0.69 6.26 -11.93
C VAL A 19 2.03 6.77 -12.48
N GLU A 20 2.07 8.01 -12.93
CA GLU A 20 3.30 8.65 -13.40
C GLU A 20 4.34 8.78 -12.28
N ALA A 21 3.91 9.17 -11.07
CA ALA A 21 4.77 9.34 -9.90
C ALA A 21 5.32 8.01 -9.35
N ILE A 22 4.56 6.91 -9.43
CA ILE A 22 4.98 5.59 -8.94
C ILE A 22 6.01 4.95 -9.89
N THR A 23 5.88 5.20 -11.20
CA THR A 23 6.73 4.59 -12.22
C THR A 23 8.24 4.73 -11.94
N PRO A 24 8.78 5.93 -11.66
CA PRO A 24 10.21 6.09 -11.34
C PRO A 24 10.58 5.60 -9.93
N LEU A 25 9.61 5.32 -9.06
CA LEU A 25 9.84 4.86 -7.68
C LEU A 25 9.91 3.33 -7.55
N ARG A 26 9.61 2.58 -8.62
CA ARG A 26 9.68 1.11 -8.63
C ARG A 26 11.04 0.63 -8.09
N GLY A 27 11.01 -0.42 -7.28
CA GLY A 27 12.20 -0.89 -6.54
C GLY A 27 12.33 -0.29 -5.15
N THR A 28 13.58 0.00 -4.75
CA THR A 28 13.96 0.46 -3.39
C THR A 28 13.18 1.68 -2.89
N PRO A 29 12.94 2.75 -3.68
CA PRO A 29 12.22 3.93 -3.21
C PRO A 29 10.78 3.60 -2.75
N LEU A 30 10.03 2.82 -3.55
CA LEU A 30 8.66 2.43 -3.22
C LEU A 30 8.60 1.41 -2.08
N VAL A 31 9.58 0.50 -1.98
CA VAL A 31 9.74 -0.39 -0.81
C VAL A 31 9.88 0.43 0.45
N ARG A 32 10.75 1.46 0.43
CA ARG A 32 10.97 2.32 1.59
C ARG A 32 9.72 3.10 1.98
N ILE A 33 9.05 3.72 1.00
CA ILE A 33 7.76 4.40 1.23
C ILE A 33 6.75 3.45 1.88
N THR A 34 6.66 2.21 1.39
CA THR A 34 5.68 1.23 1.87
C THR A 34 5.96 0.83 3.31
N LEU A 35 7.21 0.51 3.64
CA LEU A 35 7.61 0.16 5.01
C LEU A 35 7.36 1.30 5.99
N ASP A 36 7.76 2.52 5.63
CA ASP A 36 7.56 3.70 6.48
C ASP A 36 6.07 4.05 6.62
N ALA A 37 5.26 3.79 5.59
CA ALA A 37 3.81 3.94 5.66
C ALA A 37 3.17 3.00 6.66
N ILE A 38 3.55 1.74 6.63
CA ILE A 38 2.97 0.72 7.50
C ILE A 38 3.39 0.90 8.95
N GLN A 39 4.59 1.45 9.20
CA GLN A 39 5.00 1.86 10.54
C GLN A 39 4.09 2.95 11.14
N SER A 40 3.42 3.75 10.30
CA SER A 40 2.49 4.81 10.74
C SER A 40 1.03 4.39 10.84
N VAL A 41 0.69 3.15 10.45
CA VAL A 41 -0.67 2.61 10.55
C VAL A 41 -0.88 2.00 11.94
N ASP A 42 -1.98 2.36 12.59
CA ASP A 42 -2.38 1.70 13.83
C ASP A 42 -2.87 0.28 13.53
N CYS A 43 -2.02 -0.68 13.84
CA CYS A 43 -2.27 -2.09 13.64
C CYS A 43 -2.84 -2.77 14.89
N SER A 44 -3.33 -2.01 15.87
CA SER A 44 -4.07 -2.53 17.03
C SER A 44 -5.28 -3.39 16.62
N GLY A 45 -5.82 -3.16 15.41
CA GLY A 45 -6.87 -3.95 14.79
C GLY A 45 -6.47 -5.35 14.32
N PHE A 46 -5.20 -5.75 14.39
CA PHE A 46 -4.83 -7.16 14.28
C PHE A 46 -5.25 -7.87 15.57
N ALA A 47 -6.53 -8.23 15.66
CA ALA A 47 -7.01 -9.03 16.77
C ALA A 47 -6.18 -10.32 16.84
N PRO A 48 -5.64 -10.70 18.02
CA PRO A 48 -5.10 -12.04 18.17
C PRO A 48 -6.24 -13.01 17.89
N SER A 49 -6.11 -13.81 16.83
CA SER A 49 -7.11 -14.85 16.54
C SER A 49 -7.24 -15.73 17.79
N ALA A 50 -8.46 -15.89 18.30
CA ALA A 50 -8.74 -16.81 19.41
C ALA A 50 -8.41 -18.27 19.05
N THR A 51 -8.18 -18.54 17.75
CA THR A 51 -7.76 -19.81 17.20
C THR A 51 -6.23 -19.77 17.00
N ARG A 52 -5.53 -20.88 17.27
CA ARG A 52 -4.12 -21.03 16.89
C ARG A 52 -3.94 -20.60 15.42
N SER A 53 -2.96 -19.73 15.18
CA SER A 53 -2.49 -19.33 13.85
C SER A 53 -2.42 -20.57 12.95
N ARG A 54 -3.22 -20.62 11.89
CA ARG A 54 -3.31 -21.75 10.96
C ARG A 54 -2.09 -21.82 10.04
N SER A 55 -1.34 -20.72 9.94
CA SER A 55 -0.11 -20.61 9.14
C SER A 55 0.91 -19.63 9.75
N GLN A 56 2.12 -19.59 9.19
CA GLN A 56 3.15 -18.61 9.55
C GLN A 56 2.76 -17.16 9.18
N TRP A 57 1.82 -16.98 8.26
CA TRP A 57 1.40 -15.70 7.72
C TRP A 57 0.33 -15.03 8.57
N GLU A 58 -0.58 -15.83 9.10
CA GLU A 58 -1.47 -15.38 10.18
C GLU A 58 -0.68 -14.91 11.42
N ALA A 59 0.53 -15.45 11.64
CA ALA A 59 1.41 -15.03 12.71
C ALA A 59 2.17 -13.72 12.40
N ASN A 60 2.19 -13.27 11.14
CA ASN A 60 2.82 -12.01 10.72
C ASN A 60 1.93 -11.17 9.80
N PRO A 61 0.80 -10.64 10.33
CA PRO A 61 -0.17 -9.87 9.55
C PRO A 61 0.41 -8.54 9.01
N ARG A 62 1.47 -8.01 9.61
CA ARG A 62 2.19 -6.84 9.09
C ARG A 62 2.90 -7.13 7.78
N THR A 63 3.49 -8.32 7.62
CA THR A 63 4.12 -8.68 6.34
C THR A 63 3.08 -8.82 5.24
N LEU A 64 1.92 -9.45 5.52
CA LEU A 64 0.80 -9.51 4.57
C LEU A 64 0.31 -8.11 4.16
N LEU A 65 0.10 -7.23 5.14
CA LEU A 65 -0.26 -5.84 4.87
C LEU A 65 0.79 -5.14 3.99
N THR A 66 2.07 -5.41 4.22
CA THR A 66 3.19 -4.82 3.46
C THR A 66 3.22 -5.27 2.02
N VAL A 67 3.17 -6.59 1.77
CA VAL A 67 3.17 -7.14 0.42
C VAL A 67 1.95 -6.65 -0.35
N LEU A 68 0.75 -6.75 0.23
CA LEU A 68 -0.48 -6.31 -0.44
C LEU A 68 -0.47 -4.81 -0.75
N THR A 69 -0.05 -3.97 0.20
CA THR A 69 0.00 -2.52 -0.01
C THR A 69 1.02 -2.17 -1.11
N TYR A 70 2.18 -2.82 -1.13
CA TYR A 70 3.18 -2.64 -2.19
C TYR A 70 2.62 -3.04 -3.55
N CYS A 71 2.07 -4.26 -3.68
CA CYS A 71 1.51 -4.74 -4.94
C CYS A 71 0.36 -3.85 -5.42
N TYR A 72 -0.51 -3.41 -4.52
CA TYR A 72 -1.67 -2.57 -4.88
C TYR A 72 -1.25 -1.14 -5.20
N SER A 73 -0.10 -0.69 -4.70
CA SER A 73 0.51 0.56 -5.15
C SER A 73 0.89 0.50 -6.64
N LEU A 74 1.36 -0.67 -7.10
CA LEU A 74 1.80 -0.95 -8.48
C LEU A 74 0.67 -1.37 -9.43
N GLY A 75 -0.53 -1.64 -8.93
CA GLY A 75 -1.64 -2.15 -9.72
C GLY A 75 -1.68 -3.68 -9.87
N LEU A 76 -0.91 -4.42 -9.07
CA LEU A 76 -0.89 -5.88 -9.05
C LEU A 76 -1.90 -6.40 -8.02
N TYR A 77 -3.08 -6.85 -8.49
CA TYR A 77 -4.20 -7.17 -7.61
C TYR A 77 -4.50 -8.66 -7.49
N ASN A 78 -4.20 -9.41 -8.55
CA ASN A 78 -4.48 -10.82 -8.68
C ASN A 78 -3.52 -11.63 -7.76
N PRO A 79 -4.00 -12.47 -6.83
CA PRO A 79 -3.11 -13.20 -5.94
C PRO A 79 -2.12 -14.11 -6.66
N GLU A 80 -2.50 -14.73 -7.78
CA GLU A 80 -1.58 -15.54 -8.59
C GLU A 80 -0.48 -14.68 -9.23
N ASP A 81 -0.78 -13.47 -9.73
CA ASP A 81 0.25 -12.55 -10.24
C ASP A 81 1.21 -12.09 -9.13
N ILE A 82 0.71 -11.96 -7.89
CA ILE A 82 1.54 -11.60 -6.73
C ILE A 82 2.46 -12.76 -6.34
N GLU A 83 2.01 -14.01 -6.53
CA GLU A 83 2.84 -15.21 -6.35
C GLU A 83 4.03 -15.20 -7.31
N ASP A 84 3.75 -15.02 -8.60
CA ASP A 84 4.76 -14.95 -9.65
C ASP A 84 5.73 -13.79 -9.39
N ALA A 85 5.21 -12.65 -8.95
CA ALA A 85 6.03 -11.48 -8.63
C ALA A 85 7.06 -11.75 -7.51
N ILE A 86 6.89 -12.74 -6.63
CA ILE A 86 7.94 -13.09 -5.66
C ILE A 86 9.14 -13.75 -6.31
N GLN A 87 8.95 -14.48 -7.41
CA GLN A 87 10.05 -15.08 -8.14
C GLN A 87 10.75 -14.06 -9.04
N GLU A 88 9.98 -13.11 -9.58
CA GLU A 88 10.43 -12.20 -10.64
C GLU A 88 10.84 -10.80 -10.16
N ASP A 89 10.20 -10.26 -9.11
CA ASP A 89 10.45 -8.92 -8.58
C ASP A 89 11.26 -8.99 -7.26
N PRO A 90 12.53 -8.52 -7.25
CA PRO A 90 13.36 -8.50 -6.04
C PRO A 90 12.75 -7.73 -4.86
N SER A 91 11.89 -6.75 -5.14
CA SER A 91 11.20 -5.93 -4.13
C SER A 91 10.13 -6.75 -3.42
N VAL A 92 9.31 -7.47 -4.20
CA VAL A 92 8.26 -8.33 -3.65
C VAL A 92 8.91 -9.49 -2.90
N ALA A 93 9.96 -10.09 -3.46
CA ALA A 93 10.77 -11.11 -2.79
C ALA A 93 11.38 -10.63 -1.46
N TYR A 94 11.88 -9.39 -1.41
CA TYR A 94 12.41 -8.79 -0.19
C TYR A 94 11.31 -8.59 0.86
N LEU A 95 10.18 -8.00 0.47
CA LEU A 95 9.06 -7.72 1.38
C LEU A 95 8.41 -8.99 1.92
N SER A 96 8.41 -10.06 1.12
CA SER A 96 7.86 -11.36 1.49
C SER A 96 8.87 -12.28 2.18
N ALA A 97 10.11 -11.82 2.40
CA ALA A 97 11.22 -12.64 2.89
C ALA A 97 11.41 -13.95 2.07
N ARG A 98 11.16 -13.88 0.76
CA ARG A 98 11.19 -15.01 -0.20
C ARG A 98 10.22 -16.14 0.13
N THR A 99 9.19 -15.86 0.91
CA THR A 99 8.14 -16.80 1.25
C THR A 99 6.82 -16.20 0.81
N PHE A 100 5.97 -16.95 0.09
CA PHE A 100 4.68 -16.44 -0.35
C PHE A 100 3.55 -16.96 0.56
N PRO A 101 2.64 -16.09 1.03
CA PRO A 101 1.34 -16.54 1.50
C PRO A 101 0.52 -17.13 0.35
N GLU A 102 -0.10 -18.28 0.56
CA GLU A 102 -0.98 -18.88 -0.45
C GLU A 102 -2.11 -17.90 -0.85
N ALA A 103 -2.59 -18.00 -2.09
CA ALA A 103 -3.65 -17.12 -2.61
C ALA A 103 -4.90 -17.08 -1.69
N ILE A 104 -5.23 -18.19 -1.03
CA ILE A 104 -6.33 -18.26 -0.05
C ILE A 104 -6.08 -17.38 1.19
N GLU A 105 -4.84 -17.31 1.66
CA GLU A 105 -4.44 -16.49 2.81
C GLU A 105 -4.54 -15.00 2.46
N LEU A 106 -4.09 -14.63 1.26
CA LEU A 106 -4.26 -13.26 0.75
C LEU A 106 -5.75 -12.89 0.63
N ARG A 107 -6.57 -13.75 0.04
CA ARG A 107 -8.04 -13.52 -0.09
C ARG A 107 -8.68 -13.27 1.27
N ARG A 108 -8.41 -14.15 2.24
CA ARG A 108 -8.94 -14.02 3.60
C ARG A 108 -8.46 -12.76 4.30
N PHE A 109 -7.15 -12.49 4.29
CA PHE A 109 -6.57 -11.31 4.93
C PHE A 109 -7.21 -10.01 4.41
N ARG A 110 -7.44 -9.91 3.10
CA ARG A 110 -8.06 -8.75 2.46
C ARG A 110 -9.50 -8.53 2.89
N ARG A 111 -10.26 -9.60 3.06
CA ARG A 111 -11.66 -9.55 3.52
C ARG A 111 -11.74 -9.15 5.00
N GLU A 112 -10.89 -9.73 5.84
CA GLU A 112 -10.88 -9.50 7.29
C GLU A 112 -10.29 -8.13 7.67
N HIS A 113 -9.29 -7.66 6.94
CA HIS A 113 -8.52 -6.45 7.26
C HIS A 113 -8.64 -5.33 6.21
N ARG A 114 -9.75 -5.28 5.46
CA ARG A 114 -10.00 -4.26 4.42
C ARG A 114 -9.68 -2.84 4.87
N GLY A 115 -10.10 -2.48 6.08
CA GLY A 115 -9.87 -1.15 6.66
C GLY A 115 -8.37 -0.82 6.82
N LEU A 116 -7.57 -1.78 7.28
CA LEU A 116 -6.12 -1.62 7.44
C LEU A 116 -5.41 -1.55 6.08
N VAL A 117 -5.81 -2.37 5.11
CA VAL A 117 -5.28 -2.30 3.73
C VAL A 117 -5.57 -0.95 3.11
N ARG A 118 -6.79 -0.42 3.29
CA ARG A 118 -7.18 0.90 2.81
C ARG A 118 -6.35 2.00 3.47
N GLU A 119 -6.20 1.97 4.79
CA GLU A 119 -5.39 2.96 5.50
C GLU A 119 -3.93 2.93 5.01
N ALA A 120 -3.32 1.74 4.95
CA ALA A 120 -1.94 1.59 4.47
C ALA A 120 -1.77 2.11 3.04
N LEU A 121 -2.70 1.83 2.14
CA LEU A 121 -2.68 2.36 0.78
C LEU A 121 -2.77 3.88 0.72
N VAL A 122 -3.68 4.48 1.50
CA VAL A 122 -3.78 5.95 1.59
C VAL A 122 -2.43 6.52 2.03
N ARG A 123 -1.82 5.96 3.08
CA ARG A 123 -0.52 6.41 3.60
C ARG A 123 0.62 6.26 2.60
N VAL A 124 0.60 5.24 1.74
CA VAL A 124 1.58 5.07 0.66
C VAL A 124 1.37 6.10 -0.44
N LEU A 125 0.12 6.27 -0.90
CA LEU A 125 -0.19 7.19 -2.00
C LEU A 125 0.04 8.66 -1.59
N GLU A 126 -0.21 9.02 -0.32
CA GLU A 126 0.15 10.33 0.23
C GLU A 126 1.66 10.59 0.14
N ARG A 127 2.47 9.62 0.55
CA ARG A 127 3.94 9.74 0.53
C ARG A 127 4.46 9.87 -0.90
N VAL A 128 3.97 9.02 -1.81
CA VAL A 128 4.29 9.09 -3.25
C VAL A 128 3.93 10.47 -3.82
N LEU A 129 2.71 10.95 -3.55
CA LEU A 129 2.24 12.24 -4.01
C LEU A 129 3.16 13.37 -3.53
N VAL A 130 3.47 13.38 -2.24
CA VAL A 130 4.29 14.43 -1.63
C VAL A 130 5.74 14.38 -2.12
N THR A 131 6.32 13.19 -2.27
CA THR A 131 7.69 13.07 -2.79
C THR A 131 7.80 13.57 -4.22
N ALA A 132 6.81 13.23 -5.06
CA ALA A 132 6.75 13.70 -6.43
C ALA A 132 6.50 15.22 -6.51
N ALA A 133 5.56 15.75 -5.74
CA ALA A 133 5.23 17.17 -5.72
C ALA A 133 6.40 18.04 -5.22
N LEU A 134 7.17 17.56 -4.24
CA LEU A 134 8.32 18.27 -3.70
C LEU A 134 9.64 17.99 -4.45
N GLY A 135 9.66 17.00 -5.35
CA GLY A 135 10.87 16.57 -6.05
C GLY A 135 11.94 16.01 -5.10
N VAL A 136 11.52 15.33 -4.03
CA VAL A 136 12.44 14.76 -3.02
C VAL A 136 12.54 13.26 -3.20
N ASP A 137 13.75 12.73 -3.05
CA ASP A 137 13.99 11.29 -3.02
C ASP A 137 13.47 10.70 -1.69
N PRO A 138 12.49 9.79 -1.71
CA PRO A 138 11.93 9.20 -0.49
C PRO A 138 12.94 8.37 0.30
N THR A 139 14.01 7.87 -0.33
CA THR A 139 15.04 7.09 0.38
C THR A 139 15.86 7.95 1.34
N LEU A 140 15.84 9.27 1.17
CA LEU A 140 16.50 10.25 2.02
C LEU A 140 15.61 10.76 3.16
N ILE A 141 14.32 10.41 3.17
CA ILE A 141 13.38 10.81 4.22
C ILE A 141 13.40 9.76 5.33
N PRO A 142 13.84 10.08 6.55
CA PRO A 142 13.75 9.14 7.66
C PRO A 142 12.29 8.97 8.13
N PRO A 143 11.92 7.81 8.71
CA PRO A 143 10.54 7.52 9.11
C PRO A 143 9.91 8.60 10.02
N THR A 144 10.72 9.22 10.87
CA THR A 144 10.32 10.28 11.82
C THR A 144 10.01 11.62 11.17
N GLU A 145 10.49 11.87 9.94
CA GLU A 145 10.32 13.15 9.26
C GLU A 145 9.11 13.17 8.31
N TRP A 146 8.47 12.03 8.06
CA TRP A 146 7.29 11.98 7.19
C TRP A 146 6.20 12.96 7.59
N ALA A 147 5.92 13.13 8.89
CA ALA A 147 4.91 14.09 9.36
C ALA A 147 5.25 15.53 8.96
N ALA A 148 6.52 15.92 9.07
CA ALA A 148 6.99 17.24 8.67
C ALA A 148 6.95 17.40 7.14
N THR A 149 7.36 16.38 6.39
CA THR A 149 7.34 16.40 4.93
C THR A 149 5.92 16.49 4.37
N LEU A 150 4.97 15.72 4.91
CA LEU A 150 3.55 15.80 4.56
C LEU A 150 2.99 17.20 4.84
N SER A 151 3.34 17.79 5.99
CA SER A 151 2.91 19.16 6.35
C SER A 151 3.44 20.22 5.39
N ARG A 152 4.62 20.02 4.78
CA ARG A 152 5.22 20.96 3.81
C ARG A 152 4.51 20.97 2.45
N ALA A 153 3.84 19.88 2.09
CA ALA A 153 3.15 19.78 0.81
C ALA A 153 1.78 20.47 0.78
N ASP A 154 1.27 20.92 1.94
CA ASP A 154 -0.01 21.63 2.06
C ASP A 154 -1.13 20.96 1.24
N LEU A 155 -1.29 19.64 1.42
CA LEU A 155 -2.30 18.87 0.70
C LEU A 155 -3.69 19.36 1.09
N ALA A 156 -4.49 19.76 0.10
CA ALA A 156 -5.88 20.12 0.34
C ALA A 156 -6.65 18.93 0.98
N PRO A 157 -7.56 19.17 1.94
CA PRO A 157 -8.34 18.09 2.57
C PRO A 157 -9.07 17.18 1.57
N ASP A 158 -9.56 17.73 0.47
CA ASP A 158 -10.20 16.96 -0.61
C ASP A 158 -9.24 15.96 -1.28
N THR A 159 -7.94 16.27 -1.37
CA THR A 159 -6.93 15.35 -1.91
C THR A 159 -6.87 14.05 -1.10
N VAL A 160 -6.88 14.13 0.24
CA VAL A 160 -6.88 12.95 1.11
C VAL A 160 -8.15 12.11 0.92
N ILE A 161 -9.30 12.77 0.76
CA ILE A 161 -10.57 12.08 0.47
C ILE A 161 -10.50 11.34 -0.88
N ARG A 162 -9.88 11.94 -1.90
CA ARG A 162 -9.70 11.30 -3.21
C ARG A 162 -8.71 10.13 -3.14
N LEU A 163 -7.61 10.26 -2.41
CA LEU A 163 -6.70 9.15 -2.14
C LEU A 163 -7.43 7.98 -1.48
N GLY A 164 -8.34 8.27 -0.55
CA GLY A 164 -9.21 7.27 0.06
C GLY A 164 -10.15 6.56 -0.91
N ARG A 165 -10.63 7.26 -1.96
CA ARG A 165 -11.45 6.67 -3.03
C ARG A 165 -10.61 5.81 -3.97
N ILE A 166 -9.44 6.28 -4.37
CA ILE A 166 -8.49 5.51 -5.20
C ILE A 166 -8.04 4.24 -4.46
N ALA A 167 -7.72 4.32 -3.17
CA ALA A 167 -7.39 3.14 -2.37
C ALA A 167 -8.55 2.14 -2.32
N GLU A 168 -9.78 2.62 -2.15
CA GLU A 168 -10.98 1.77 -2.14
C GLU A 168 -11.17 1.04 -3.49
N GLU A 169 -11.01 1.76 -4.60
CA GLU A 169 -11.08 1.21 -5.95
C GLU A 169 -10.06 0.11 -6.18
N ARG A 170 -8.80 0.32 -5.77
CA ARG A 170 -7.74 -0.70 -5.85
C ARG A 170 -8.09 -1.97 -5.08
N ILE A 171 -8.68 -1.84 -3.90
CA ILE A 171 -9.13 -3.02 -3.14
C ILE A 171 -10.35 -3.66 -3.80
N LEU A 172 -11.29 -2.89 -4.37
CA LEU A 172 -12.41 -3.46 -5.13
C LEU A 172 -11.95 -4.24 -6.36
N LEU A 173 -10.99 -3.71 -7.11
CA LEU A 173 -10.36 -4.41 -8.23
C LEU A 173 -9.72 -5.71 -7.77
N ALA A 174 -9.09 -5.72 -6.60
CA ALA A 174 -8.54 -6.93 -6.02
C ALA A 174 -9.59 -7.96 -5.60
N LEU A 175 -10.71 -7.52 -5.02
CA LEU A 175 -11.80 -8.42 -4.64
C LEU A 175 -12.46 -9.09 -5.86
N LEU A 176 -12.38 -8.48 -7.05
CA LEU A 176 -12.87 -9.10 -8.29
C LEU A 176 -12.17 -10.43 -8.60
N TRP A 177 -10.90 -10.56 -8.20
CA TRP A 177 -10.08 -11.77 -8.39
C TRP A 177 -10.30 -12.83 -7.31
N ASP A 178 -11.07 -12.55 -6.28
CA ASP A 178 -11.19 -13.46 -5.14
C ASP A 178 -12.15 -14.65 -5.38
N GLY A 179 -12.85 -14.65 -6.52
CA GLY A 179 -13.90 -15.61 -6.84
C GLY A 179 -15.09 -15.56 -5.86
N PRO A 180 -16.19 -16.30 -6.10
CA PRO A 180 -17.20 -16.50 -5.08
C PRO A 180 -16.53 -17.14 -3.85
N ALA A 181 -16.90 -16.70 -2.64
CA ALA A 181 -16.43 -17.34 -1.43
C ALA A 181 -16.83 -18.81 -1.48
N MET A 182 -15.89 -19.70 -1.81
CA MET A 182 -16.12 -21.12 -1.65
C MET A 182 -16.29 -21.33 -0.15
N HIS A 183 -17.48 -21.77 0.23
CA HIS A 183 -17.74 -22.23 1.58
C HIS A 183 -16.81 -23.42 1.83
N ASP A 184 -15.85 -23.25 2.73
CA ASP A 184 -15.13 -24.37 3.38
C ASP A 184 -16.12 -25.25 4.15
#